data_AF-A0A2T6VXT7-F1
#
_entry.id   AF-A0A2T6VXT7-F1
#
_cell.length_a   1.000
_cell.length_b   1.000
_cell.length_c   1.000
_cell.angle_alpha   90.00
_cell.angle_beta   90.00
_cell.angle_gamma   90.00
#
_symmetry.space_group_name_H-M   'P 1'
#
loop_
_entity.id
_entity.type
_entity.pdbx_description
1 polymer ?
#
loop_
_entity_poly.entity_id
_entity_poly.type
_entity_poly.pdbx_seq_one_letter_code
_entity_poly.pdbx_strand_id
1 'polypeptide(L)' 'MISPQSIAIACAAVGLAGKESDLFKFTVKYSLIFVAIMGVVISAIAYLIPEVVPAIK' A
#
# COMPACT_ATOMS: atom_id res chain seq x y z
N MET A 1 -3.76 -3.59 4.13
CA MET A 1 -4.87 -4.55 4.31
C MET A 1 -6.09 -3.97 3.64
N ILE A 2 -6.58 -4.61 2.57
CA ILE A 2 -7.76 -4.16 1.82
C ILE A 2 -8.74 -5.33 1.84
N SER A 3 -9.86 -5.19 2.53
CA SER A 3 -10.90 -6.22 2.56
C SER A 3 -12.04 -5.82 1.60
N PRO A 4 -12.51 -6.74 0.73
CA PRO A 4 -13.63 -6.47 -0.16
C PRO A 4 -14.89 -6.03 0.60
N GLN A 5 -15.11 -6.55 1.81
CA GLN A 5 -16.26 -6.18 2.64
C GLN A 5 -16.20 -4.70 3.07
N SER A 6 -15.01 -4.21 3.46
CA SER A 6 -14.84 -2.79 3.82
C SER A 6 -15.06 -1.86 2.63
N ILE A 7 -14.68 -2.29 1.41
CA ILE A 7 -14.90 -1.52 0.18
C ILE A 7 -16.38 -1.46 -0.19
N ALA A 8 -17.10 -2.59 -0.08
CA ALA A 8 -18.53 -2.64 -0.35
C ALA A 8 -19.31 -1.69 0.58
N ILE A 9 -18.99 -1.69 1.88
CA ILE A 9 -19.60 -0.77 2.87
C ILE A 9 -19.28 0.69 2.52
N ALA A 10 -18.02 1.01 2.17
CA ALA A 10 -17.63 2.36 1.78
C ALA A 10 -18.35 2.81 0.51
N CYS A 11 -18.45 1.95 -0.52
CA CYS A 11 -19.16 2.25 -1.77
C CYS A 11 -20.65 2.49 -1.53
N ALA A 12 -21.29 1.71 -0.67
CA ALA A 12 -22.68 1.91 -0.28
C ALA A 12 -22.89 3.25 0.46
N ALA A 13 -21.96 3.64 1.34
CA ALA A 13 -22.03 4.89 2.11
C ALA A 13 -21.90 6.16 1.26
N VAL A 14 -21.19 6.10 0.13
CA VAL A 14 -20.98 7.26 -0.76
C VAL A 14 -21.81 7.22 -2.06
N GLY A 15 -22.75 6.28 -2.17
CA GLY A 15 -23.63 6.15 -3.35
C GLY A 15 -22.93 5.61 -4.61
N LEU A 16 -21.81 4.91 -4.45
CA LEU A 16 -21.03 4.28 -5.53
C LEU A 16 -21.25 2.75 -5.59
N ALA A 17 -22.40 2.27 -5.11
CA ALA A 17 -22.75 0.84 -5.14
C ALA A 17 -22.63 0.27 -6.57
N GLY A 18 -21.98 -0.89 -6.72
CA GLY A 18 -21.70 -1.51 -8.01
C GLY A 18 -20.41 -1.06 -8.72
N LYS A 19 -19.71 -0.03 -8.20
CA LYS A 19 -18.36 0.39 -8.68
C LYS A 19 -17.20 -0.05 -7.77
N GLU A 20 -17.43 -1.06 -6.95
CA GLU A 20 -16.47 -1.58 -5.96
C GLU A 20 -15.16 -2.04 -6.61
N SER A 21 -15.24 -2.67 -7.79
CA SER A 21 -14.06 -3.13 -8.54
C SER A 21 -13.17 -1.98 -9.02
N ASP A 22 -13.78 -0.86 -9.43
CA ASP A 22 -13.02 0.31 -9.89
C ASP A 22 -12.30 0.97 -8.72
N LEU A 23 -12.97 1.08 -7.56
CA LEU A 23 -12.36 1.60 -6.34
C LEU A 23 -11.23 0.70 -5.81
N PHE A 24 -11.41 -0.62 -5.89
CA PHE A 24 -10.36 -1.58 -5.56
C PHE A 24 -9.14 -1.44 -6.48
N LYS A 25 -9.35 -1.44 -7.80
CA LYS A 25 -8.25 -1.27 -8.78
C LYS A 25 -7.52 0.05 -8.61
N PHE A 26 -8.26 1.12 -8.32
CA PHE A 26 -7.68 2.41 -7.98
C PHE A 26 -6.74 2.27 -6.78
N THR A 27 -7.24 1.76 -5.65
CA THR A 27 -6.47 1.65 -4.40
C THR A 27 -5.25 0.73 -4.55
N VAL A 28 -5.39 -0.41 -5.22
CA VAL A 28 -4.29 -1.37 -5.44
C VAL A 28 -3.16 -0.75 -6.27
N LYS A 29 -3.49 0.03 -7.31
CA LYS A 29 -2.48 0.69 -8.15
C LYS A 29 -1.56 1.59 -7.32
N TYR A 30 -2.14 2.45 -6.47
CA TYR A 30 -1.34 3.32 -5.60
C TYR A 30 -0.59 2.54 -4.53
N SER A 31 -1.21 1.51 -3.95
CA SER A 31 -0.55 0.67 -2.95
C SER A 31 0.69 -0.03 -3.50
N LEU A 32 0.65 -0.53 -4.73
CA LEU A 32 1.80 -1.19 -5.37
C LEU A 32 2.95 -0.22 -5.64
N ILE A 33 2.62 0.98 -6.14
CA ILE A 33 3.62 2.04 -6.37
C ILE A 33 4.27 2.43 -5.04
N PHE A 34 3.46 2.62 -3.99
CA PHE A 34 3.97 2.98 -2.67
C PHE A 34 4.89 1.90 -2.08
N VAL A 35 4.50 0.62 -2.19
CA VAL A 35 5.35 -0.51 -1.75
C VAL A 35 6.66 -0.55 -2.52
N ALA A 36 6.65 -0.33 -3.84
CA ALA A 36 7.87 -0.31 -4.63
C ALA A 36 8.82 0.83 -4.20
N ILE A 37 8.29 2.04 -3.99
CA ILE A 37 9.07 3.18 -3.51
C ILE A 37 9.65 2.89 -2.13
N MET A 38 8.83 2.42 -1.19
CA MET A 38 9.29 2.09 0.16
C MET A 38 10.33 0.97 0.16
N GLY A 39 10.20 -0.02 -0.72
CA GLY A 39 11.21 -1.07 -0.91
C GLY A 39 12.56 -0.47 -1.31
N VAL A 40 12.57 0.42 -2.31
CA VAL A 40 13.80 1.11 -2.75
C VAL A 40 14.39 1.96 -1.63
N VAL A 41 13.55 2.73 -0.92
CA VAL A 41 14.00 3.59 0.19
C VAL A 41 14.61 2.75 1.32
N ILE A 42 13.98 1.65 1.71
CA ILE A 42 14.48 0.78 2.78
C ILE A 42 15.78 0.11 2.34
N SER A 43 15.89 -0.37 1.09
CA SER A 43 17.14 -0.90 0.55
C SER A 43 18.25 0.15 0.55
N ALA A 44 17.94 1.38 0.15
CA ALA A 44 18.89 2.48 0.17
C ALA A 44 19.36 2.79 1.60
N ILE A 45 18.46 2.85 2.58
CA ILE A 45 18.82 3.03 3.99
C ILE A 45 19.72 1.88 4.47
N ALA A 46 19.37 0.64 4.16
CA ALA A 46 20.11 -0.55 4.60
C ALA A 46 21.54 -0.63 4.03
N TYR A 47 21.77 -0.19 2.78
CA TYR A 47 23.08 -0.29 2.13
C TYR A 47 23.90 1.01 2.15
N LEU A 48 23.26 2.17 2.16
CA LEU A 48 23.95 3.48 2.12
C LEU A 48 24.14 4.09 3.52
N ILE A 49 23.32 3.69 4.51
CA ILE A 49 23.41 4.21 5.88
C ILE A 49 23.53 3.03 6.87
N PRO A 50 24.69 2.37 6.92
CA PRO A 50 24.91 1.18 7.75
C PRO A 50 24.77 1.43 9.26
N GLU A 51 24.74 2.69 9.71
CA GLU A 51 24.52 3.05 11.13
C GLU A 51 23.05 2.97 11.58
N VAL A 52 22.08 2.98 10.65
CA VAL A 52 20.64 2.95 11.00
C VAL A 52 20.16 1.53 11.30
N VAL A 53 20.82 0.53 10.72
CA VAL A 53 20.48 -0.89 10.93
C VAL A 53 21.55 -1.51 11.83
N PRO A 54 21.22 -1.89 13.08
CA PRO A 54 22.19 -2.52 13.97
C PRO A 54 22.66 -3.84 13.37
N ALA A 55 23.94 -3.90 13.00
CA ALA A 55 24.57 -5.13 12.55
C ALA A 55 24.68 -6.09 13.73
N ILE A 56 23.84 -7.13 13.73
CA ILE A 56 23.97 -8.25 14.67
C ILE A 56 25.21 -9.03 14.23
N LYS A 57 26.30 -8.86 14.96
CA LYS A 57 27.45 -9.78 14.92
C LYS A 57 27.13 -11.04 15.72
#